data_AF-A0A9P0QI45-F1
#
_entry.id   AF-A0A9P0QI45-F1
#
_cell.length_a   1.000
_cell.length_b   1.000
_cell.length_c   1.000
_cell.angle_alpha   90.00
_cell.angle_beta   90.00
_cell.angle_gamma   90.00
#
_symmetry.space_group_name_H-M   'P 1'
#
loop_
_entity.id
_entity.type
_entity.pdbx_description
1 polymer ?
#
loop_
_entity_poly.entity_id
_entity_poly.type
_entity_poly.pdbx_seq_one_letter_code
_entity_poly.pdbx_strand_id
1 'polypeptide(L)'
;MRLMRKLDWNSPEMSAYSIKCLTAVHNLKYFNIRCLANLLAGLVAYQEEVGTKVVDGVLEDIRLGMEVNLPKFNQRRVAQVKYLGELYNYRMVESSDIFKVYKDYYFF
;
A
#
# COMPACT_ATOMS: atom_id res chain seq x y z
N MET A 1 12.64 3.95 -11.07
CA MET A 1 11.66 4.60 -11.96
C MET A 1 11.63 4.05 -13.40
N ARG A 2 12.76 3.97 -14.14
CA ARG A 2 12.75 3.57 -15.57
C ARG A 2 12.24 2.14 -15.84
N LEU A 3 12.43 1.20 -14.90
CA LEU A 3 12.00 -0.19 -15.07
C LEU A 3 10.50 -0.38 -14.79
N MET A 4 9.96 0.26 -13.74
CA MET A 4 8.52 0.20 -13.41
C MET A 4 7.64 0.76 -14.52
N ARG A 5 8.11 1.79 -15.24
CA ARG A 5 7.40 2.36 -16.39
C ARG A 5 7.44 1.49 -17.65
N LYS A 6 8.35 0.50 -17.72
CA LYS A 6 8.49 -0.42 -18.86
C LYS A 6 7.70 -1.72 -18.68
N LEU A 7 7.07 -1.91 -17.53
CA LEU A 7 6.17 -3.04 -17.31
C LEU A 7 4.97 -2.93 -18.23
N ASP A 8 4.50 -4.07 -18.71
CA ASP A 8 3.27 -4.15 -19.49
C ASP A 8 2.07 -4.03 -18.54
N TRP A 9 1.66 -2.78 -18.29
CA TRP A 9 0.51 -2.46 -17.44
C TRP A 9 -0.83 -2.84 -18.08
N ASN A 10 -0.86 -3.12 -19.40
CA ASN A 10 -2.05 -3.61 -20.08
C ASN A 10 -2.29 -5.10 -19.79
N SER A 11 -1.26 -5.84 -19.41
CA SER A 11 -1.42 -7.22 -18.96
C SER A 11 -2.01 -7.24 -17.54
N PRO A 12 -3.23 -7.78 -17.34
CA PRO A 12 -3.88 -7.82 -16.04
C PRO A 12 -3.09 -8.66 -15.01
N GLU A 13 -2.38 -9.69 -15.47
CA GLU A 13 -1.56 -10.54 -14.60
C GLU A 13 -0.33 -9.79 -14.07
N MET A 14 0.37 -9.06 -14.95
CA MET A 14 1.56 -8.30 -14.59
C MET A 14 1.23 -7.11 -13.69
N SER A 15 0.12 -6.41 -13.97
CA SER A 15 -0.36 -5.31 -13.13
C SER A 15 -0.78 -5.81 -11.75
N ALA A 16 -1.56 -6.89 -11.65
CA ALA A 16 -1.97 -7.49 -10.38
C ALA A 16 -0.77 -7.97 -9.55
N TYR A 17 0.21 -8.63 -10.17
CA TYR A 17 1.43 -9.05 -9.49
C TYR A 17 2.25 -7.85 -8.98
N SER A 18 2.38 -6.81 -9.81
CA SER A 18 3.09 -5.58 -9.42
C SER A 18 2.41 -4.89 -8.24
N ILE A 19 1.08 -4.77 -8.25
CA ILE A 19 0.29 -4.22 -7.15
C ILE A 19 0.52 -5.05 -5.89
N LYS A 20 0.43 -6.38 -5.96
CA LYS A 20 0.69 -7.27 -4.82
C LYS A 20 2.07 -7.05 -4.21
N CYS A 21 3.10 -6.88 -5.04
CA CYS A 21 4.45 -6.58 -4.56
C CYS A 21 4.56 -5.19 -3.91
N LEU A 22 3.89 -4.18 -4.46
CA LEU A 22 3.86 -2.81 -3.92
C LEU A 22 3.07 -2.70 -2.60
N THR A 23 2.09 -3.58 -2.39
CA THR A 23 1.34 -3.69 -1.13
C THR A 23 2.12 -4.47 -0.05
N ALA A 24 2.92 -5.46 -0.44
CA ALA A 24 3.65 -6.36 0.47
C ALA A 24 4.91 -5.72 1.10
N VAL A 25 4.75 -4.56 1.74
CA VAL A 25 5.84 -3.74 2.31
C VAL A 25 6.67 -4.43 3.40
N HIS A 26 6.10 -5.43 4.07
CA HIS A 26 6.77 -6.21 5.11
C HIS A 26 8.00 -7.00 4.61
N ASN A 27 8.13 -7.19 3.29
CA ASN A 27 9.31 -7.82 2.69
C ASN A 27 10.49 -6.85 2.53
N LEU A 28 10.28 -5.54 2.76
CA LEU A 28 11.32 -4.53 2.65
C LEU A 28 11.93 -4.21 4.01
N LYS A 29 13.19 -3.78 3.99
CA LYS A 29 13.83 -3.17 5.16
C LYS A 29 13.08 -1.88 5.54
N TYR A 30 12.87 -1.66 6.83
CA TYR A 30 12.11 -0.53 7.37
C TYR A 30 12.52 0.85 6.79
N PHE A 31 13.82 1.08 6.60
CA PHE A 31 14.35 2.32 6.02
C PHE A 31 13.97 2.54 4.55
N ASN A 32 13.69 1.47 3.79
CA ASN A 32 13.35 1.54 2.37
C ASN A 32 11.85 1.75 2.12
N ILE A 33 11.01 1.73 3.16
CA ILE A 33 9.56 1.93 3.05
C ILE A 33 9.26 3.30 2.41
N ARG A 34 10.01 4.34 2.77
CA ARG A 34 9.89 5.67 2.16
C ARG A 34 10.20 5.65 0.66
N CYS A 35 11.20 4.88 0.24
CA CYS A 35 11.56 4.75 -1.17
C CYS A 35 10.44 4.09 -1.98
N LEU A 36 9.75 3.11 -1.40
CA LEU A 36 8.59 2.47 -2.01
C LEU A 36 7.43 3.46 -2.19
N ALA A 37 7.12 4.26 -1.17
CA ALA A 37 6.06 5.28 -1.26
C ALA A 37 6.38 6.34 -2.33
N ASN A 38 7.64 6.80 -2.39
CA ASN A 38 8.10 7.71 -3.43
C ASN A 38 8.01 7.10 -4.86
N LEU A 39 8.31 5.79 -4.98
CA LEU A 39 8.18 5.07 -6.24
C LEU A 39 6.72 5.02 -6.70
N LEU A 40 5.80 4.71 -5.77
CA LEU A 40 4.37 4.66 -6.05
C LEU A 40 3.82 6.04 -6.46
N ALA A 41 4.22 7.09 -5.76
CA ALA A 41 3.81 8.47 -6.08
C ALA A 41 4.19 8.88 -7.51
N GLY A 42 5.40 8.56 -7.95
CA GLY A 42 5.80 8.83 -9.34
C GLY A 42 5.23 7.85 -10.36
N LEU A 43 4.64 6.73 -9.94
CA LEU A 43 3.95 5.78 -10.81
C LEU A 43 2.49 6.19 -11.05
N VAL A 44 1.81 6.74 -10.03
CA VAL A 44 0.43 7.23 -10.14
C VAL A 44 0.24 8.32 -11.18
N ALA A 45 1.27 9.14 -11.42
CA ALA A 45 1.27 10.10 -12.52
C ALA A 45 1.08 9.47 -13.92
N TYR A 46 1.29 8.16 -14.06
CA TYR A 46 1.11 7.41 -15.30
C TYR A 46 0.02 6.33 -15.20
N GLN A 47 -0.22 5.80 -14.00
CA GLN A 47 -1.13 4.69 -13.73
C GLN A 47 -1.87 4.94 -12.42
N GLU A 48 -2.92 5.76 -12.47
CA GLU A 48 -3.67 6.19 -11.30
C GLU A 48 -4.33 5.02 -10.56
N GLU A 49 -4.90 4.06 -11.31
CA GLU A 49 -5.59 2.88 -10.77
C GLU A 49 -4.67 2.01 -9.88
N VAL A 50 -3.36 1.97 -10.19
CA VAL A 50 -2.38 1.23 -9.40
C VAL A 50 -2.21 1.85 -8.02
N GLY A 51 -2.24 3.19 -7.93
CA GLY A 51 -2.19 3.91 -6.65
C GLY A 51 -3.33 3.51 -5.74
N THR A 52 -4.56 3.63 -6.24
CA THR A 52 -5.78 3.29 -5.50
C THR A 52 -5.76 1.85 -5.02
N LYS A 53 -5.45 0.88 -5.91
CA LYS A 53 -5.41 -0.54 -5.54
C LYS A 53 -4.34 -0.86 -4.50
N VAL A 54 -3.18 -0.20 -4.54
CA VAL A 54 -2.13 -0.39 -3.52
C VAL A 54 -2.57 0.18 -2.19
N VAL A 55 -3.18 1.37 -2.17
CA VAL A 55 -3.71 2.00 -0.95
C VAL A 55 -4.78 1.11 -0.31
N ASP A 56 -5.78 0.69 -1.09
CA ASP A 56 -6.85 -0.21 -0.62
C ASP A 56 -6.25 -1.52 -0.07
N GLY A 57 -5.29 -2.10 -0.78
CA GLY A 57 -4.60 -3.30 -0.34
C GLY A 57 -3.85 -3.12 0.98
N VAL A 58 -3.20 -1.97 1.22
CA VAL A 58 -2.47 -1.68 2.47
C VAL A 58 -3.45 -1.50 3.63
N LEU A 59 -4.57 -0.82 3.40
CA LEU A 59 -5.62 -0.61 4.41
C LEU A 59 -6.26 -1.94 4.83
N GLU A 60 -6.58 -2.80 3.87
CA GLU A 60 -7.09 -4.15 4.14
C GLU A 60 -6.07 -4.99 4.92
N ASP A 61 -4.79 -4.93 4.54
CA ASP A 61 -3.70 -5.63 5.22
C ASP A 61 -3.54 -5.17 6.69
N ILE A 62 -3.78 -3.88 6.98
CA ILE A 62 -3.82 -3.33 8.33
C ILE A 62 -5.03 -3.86 9.10
N ARG A 63 -6.23 -3.87 8.48
CA ARG A 63 -7.46 -4.42 9.08
C ARG A 63 -7.27 -5.88 9.49
N LEU A 64 -6.80 -6.71 8.56
CA LEU A 64 -6.49 -8.13 8.81
C LEU A 64 -5.42 -8.29 9.90
N GLY A 65 -4.41 -7.42 9.95
CA GLY A 65 -3.41 -7.41 11.01
C GLY A 65 -3.99 -7.11 12.40
N MET A 66 -5.04 -6.29 12.48
CA MET A 66 -5.76 -6.02 13.72
C MET A 66 -6.68 -7.17 14.12
N GLU A 67 -7.33 -7.83 13.16
CA GLU A 67 -8.19 -9.00 13.40
C GLU A 67 -7.39 -10.21 13.91
N VAL A 68 -6.26 -10.52 13.27
CA VAL A 68 -5.43 -11.69 13.66
C VAL A 68 -4.70 -11.45 14.99
N ASN A 69 -4.20 -10.24 15.21
CA ASN A 69 -3.53 -9.79 16.43
C ASN A 69 -2.48 -10.72 17.07
N LEU A 70 -1.77 -11.53 16.27
CA LEU A 70 -0.74 -12.43 16.80
C LEU A 70 0.62 -11.71 16.93
N PRO A 71 1.36 -11.90 18.05
CA PRO A 71 2.65 -11.23 18.28
C PRO A 71 3.70 -11.45 17.18
N LYS A 72 3.69 -12.63 16.54
CA LYS A 72 4.60 -12.96 15.43
C LYS A 72 4.46 -12.04 14.21
N PHE A 73 3.33 -11.33 14.07
CA PHE A 73 3.07 -10.41 12.97
C PHE A 73 3.30 -8.93 13.35
N ASN A 74 3.78 -8.62 14.56
CA ASN A 74 3.98 -7.24 15.01
C ASN A 74 4.88 -6.43 14.08
N GLN A 75 5.98 -7.01 13.59
CA GLN A 75 6.88 -6.32 12.66
C GLN A 75 6.18 -5.96 11.34
N ARG A 76 5.37 -6.89 10.80
CA ARG A 76 4.58 -6.65 9.59
C ARG A 76 3.58 -5.52 9.79
N ARG A 77 2.88 -5.49 10.93
CA ARG A 77 1.92 -4.42 11.26
C ARG A 77 2.59 -3.06 11.37
N VAL A 78 3.72 -2.99 12.07
CA VAL A 78 4.51 -1.75 12.18
C VAL A 78 5.00 -1.28 10.82
N ALA A 79 5.42 -2.19 9.93
CA ALA A 79 5.81 -1.85 8.56
C ALA A 79 4.63 -1.30 7.73
N GLN A 80 3.44 -1.92 7.83
CA GLN A 80 2.23 -1.47 7.12
C GLN A 80 1.78 -0.08 7.60
N VAL A 81 1.72 0.14 8.92
CA VAL A 81 1.36 1.45 9.50
C VAL A 81 2.39 2.52 9.12
N LYS A 82 3.69 2.18 9.14
CA LYS A 82 4.74 3.09 8.67
C LYS A 82 4.55 3.43 7.20
N TYR A 83 4.22 2.45 6.36
CA TYR A 83 4.00 2.66 4.94
C TYR A 83 2.79 3.56 4.68
N LEU A 84 1.67 3.35 5.38
CA LEU A 84 0.51 4.23 5.33
C LEU A 84 0.88 5.69 5.66
N GLY A 85 1.70 5.90 6.69
CA GLY A 85 2.20 7.24 7.04
C GLY A 85 3.06 7.87 5.94
N GLU A 86 3.90 7.08 5.27
CA GLU A 86 4.65 7.57 4.10
C GLU A 86 3.72 7.88 2.92
N LEU A 87 2.73 7.04 2.64
CA LEU A 87 1.74 7.29 1.58
C LEU A 87 1.00 8.62 1.81
N TYR A 88 0.62 8.92 3.06
CA TYR A 88 0.06 10.22 3.43
C TYR A 88 1.04 11.38 3.14
N ASN A 89 2.32 11.24 3.51
CA ASN A 89 3.34 12.26 3.22
C ASN A 89 3.50 12.55 1.72
N TYR A 90 3.31 11.54 0.87
CA TYR A 90 3.37 11.66 -0.58
C TYR A 90 2.01 12.01 -1.22
N ARG A 91 0.99 12.37 -0.43
CA ARG A 91 -0.38 12.71 -0.87
C ARG A 91 -1.06 11.61 -1.69
N MET A 92 -0.72 10.35 -1.40
CA MET A 92 -1.33 9.17 -2.02
C MET A 92 -2.65 8.77 -1.37
N VAL A 93 -2.95 9.33 -0.19
CA VAL A 93 -4.10 9.01 0.65
C VAL A 93 -4.66 10.33 1.15
N GLU A 94 -5.94 10.59 0.92
CA GLU A 94 -6.63 11.73 1.53
C GLU A 94 -7.23 11.32 2.88
N SER A 95 -7.56 12.31 3.72
CA SER A 95 -8.17 12.02 5.03
C SER A 95 -9.44 11.16 4.90
N SER A 96 -10.21 11.29 3.80
CA SER A 96 -11.38 10.49 3.46
C SER A 96 -11.10 8.99 3.31
N ASP A 97 -9.93 8.60 2.83
CA ASP A 97 -9.56 7.19 2.64
C ASP A 97 -9.20 6.53 3.98
N ILE A 98 -8.63 7.31 4.89
CA ILE A 98 -8.42 6.88 6.29
C ILE A 98 -9.76 6.65 6.97
N PHE A 99 -10.75 7.52 6.72
CA PHE A 99 -12.10 7.39 7.28
C PHE A 99 -12.88 6.18 6.72
N LYS A 100 -12.58 5.67 5.53
CA LYS A 100 -13.17 4.41 5.03
C LYS A 100 -12.82 3.23 5.94
N VAL A 101 -11.56 3.10 6.34
CA VAL A 101 -11.14 2.06 7.30
C VAL A 101 -11.89 2.17 8.62
N TYR A 102 -12.11 3.39 9.12
CA TYR A 102 -12.89 3.61 10.33
C TYR A 102 -14.40 3.35 10.15
N LYS A 103 -14.98 3.61 8.97
CA LYS A 103 -16.40 3.39 8.70
C LYS A 103 -16.76 1.91 8.59
N ASP A 104 -15.89 1.09 8.00
CA ASP A 104 -16.12 -0.36 7.92
C ASP A 104 -16.17 -1.01 9.30
N TYR A 105 -15.54 -0.41 10.33
CA TYR A 105 -15.63 -0.86 11.73
C TYR A 105 -16.98 -0.59 12.41
N TYR A 106 -17.80 0.32 11.89
CA TYR A 106 -19.09 0.72 12.52
C TYR A 106 -20.32 0.09 11.84
N PHE A 107 -20.14 -0.73 10.81
CA PHE A 107 -21.23 -1.39 10.08
C PHE A 107 -21.26 -2.93 10.23
N PHE A 108 -20.57 -3.47 11.23
CA PHE A 108 -20.73 -4.84 11.72
C PHE A 108 -21.15 -4.86 13.19
#